data_AF-A0A9P0C6A7-F1
#
_entry.id   AF-A0A9P0C6A7-F1
#
_cell.length_a   1.000
_cell.length_b   1.000
_cell.length_c   1.000
_cell.angle_alpha   90.00
_cell.angle_beta   90.00
_cell.angle_gamma   90.00
#
_symmetry.space_group_name_H-M   'P 1'
#
loop_
_entity.id
_entity.type
_entity.pdbx_description
1 polymer ?
#
loop_
_entity_poly.entity_id
_entity_poly.type
_entity_poly.pdbx_seq_one_letter_code
_entity_poly.pdbx_strand_id
1 'polypeptide(L)'
;MPRAAVLLALAAVLLAAEWAHASYIDPGDEDMEINLADYGDDPADLQMLQDVGKRSSLIYVFRRACIRRGGNCDHRPGDCCHSSSCRCNLWGSNCRCQRMGLFQKWG
;
A
#
# COMPACT_ATOMS: atom_id res chain seq x y z
N MET A 1 -44.92 -11.36 2.57
CA MET A 1 -43.97 -10.26 2.81
C MET A 1 -42.88 -10.55 3.87
N PRO A 2 -43.11 -11.20 5.03
CA PRO A 2 -42.07 -11.31 6.07
C PRO A 2 -40.95 -12.31 5.73
N ARG A 3 -41.26 -13.37 4.96
CA ARG A 3 -40.29 -14.40 4.58
C ARG A 3 -39.14 -13.86 3.71
N ALA A 4 -39.44 -12.95 2.79
CA ALA A 4 -38.43 -12.31 1.96
C ALA A 4 -37.50 -11.39 2.77
N ALA A 5 -38.07 -10.66 3.75
CA ALA A 5 -37.28 -9.81 4.65
C ALA A 5 -36.36 -10.62 5.56
N VAL A 6 -36.81 -11.78 6.06
CA VAL A 6 -35.99 -12.69 6.88
C VAL A 6 -34.85 -13.29 6.07
N LEU A 7 -35.09 -13.68 4.81
CA LEU A 7 -34.04 -14.19 3.92
C LEU A 7 -33.00 -13.12 3.57
N LEU A 8 -33.43 -11.88 3.35
CA LEU A 8 -32.51 -10.75 3.11
C LEU A 8 -31.67 -10.41 4.34
N ALA A 9 -32.27 -10.43 5.53
CA ALA A 9 -31.55 -10.21 6.78
C ALA A 9 -30.52 -11.31 7.04
N LEU A 10 -30.87 -12.57 6.81
CA LEU A 10 -29.93 -13.70 6.93
C LEU A 10 -28.77 -13.60 5.94
N ALA A 11 -29.05 -13.25 4.67
CA ALA A 11 -28.01 -13.05 3.67
C ALA A 11 -27.05 -11.91 4.06
N ALA A 12 -27.56 -10.80 4.59
CA ALA A 12 -26.74 -9.70 5.06
C ALA A 12 -25.84 -10.08 6.25
N VAL A 13 -26.35 -10.89 7.19
CA VAL A 13 -25.57 -11.39 8.34
C VAL A 13 -24.47 -12.36 7.90
N LEU A 14 -24.74 -13.24 6.93
CA LEU A 14 -23.74 -14.17 6.40
C LEU A 14 -22.63 -13.42 5.64
N LEU A 15 -23.00 -12.44 4.82
CA LEU A 15 -22.02 -11.56 4.17
C LEU A 15 -21.18 -10.81 5.23
N ALA A 16 -21.80 -10.22 6.26
CA ALA A 16 -21.03 -9.53 7.30
C ALA A 16 -20.06 -10.46 8.06
N ALA A 17 -20.43 -11.72 8.27
CA ALA A 17 -19.57 -12.73 8.90
C ALA A 17 -18.35 -13.06 8.01
N GLU A 18 -18.54 -13.26 6.71
CA GLU A 18 -17.44 -13.52 5.76
C GLU A 18 -16.43 -12.36 5.71
N TRP A 19 -16.90 -11.12 5.82
CA TRP A 19 -16.03 -9.93 5.80
C TRP A 19 -15.24 -9.78 7.10
N ALA A 20 -15.78 -10.28 8.23
CA ALA A 20 -15.08 -10.31 9.51
C ALA A 20 -13.99 -11.39 9.58
N HIS A 21 -14.07 -12.45 8.76
CA HIS A 21 -13.05 -13.51 8.73
C HIS A 21 -11.86 -13.16 7.84
N ALA A 22 -12.01 -12.17 6.94
CA ALA A 22 -10.92 -11.69 6.09
C ALA A 22 -9.89 -10.81 6.83
N SER A 23 -10.11 -10.49 8.11
CA SER A 23 -9.23 -9.63 8.91
C SER A 23 -8.57 -10.32 10.12
N TYR A 24 -8.74 -11.63 10.30
CA TYR A 24 -7.98 -12.35 11.32
C TYR A 24 -6.62 -12.77 10.77
N ILE A 25 -5.65 -11.85 10.87
CA ILE A 25 -4.23 -12.18 10.73
C ILE A 25 -3.80 -12.68 12.11
N ASP A 26 -3.56 -13.99 12.22
CA ASP A 26 -2.91 -14.60 13.38
C ASP A 26 -1.41 -14.29 13.28
N PRO A 27 -0.85 -13.40 14.11
CA PRO A 27 0.58 -13.22 14.17
C PRO A 27 1.10 -14.38 15.02
N GLY A 28 1.33 -15.52 14.36
CA GLY A 28 2.08 -16.62 14.92
C GLY A 28 3.38 -16.07 15.51
N ASP A 29 3.45 -16.18 16.81
CA ASP A 29 4.52 -15.98 17.75
C ASP A 29 5.77 -16.77 17.34
N GLU A 30 6.59 -16.19 16.46
CA GLU A 30 8.03 -16.47 16.38
C GLU A 30 8.78 -15.13 16.32
N ASP A 31 8.96 -14.56 17.51
CA ASP A 31 9.95 -13.55 17.84
C ASP A 31 11.36 -14.05 17.50
N MET A 32 11.81 -13.77 16.28
CA MET A 32 13.23 -13.86 15.94
C MET A 32 13.97 -12.79 16.75
N GLU A 33 14.53 -13.16 17.91
CA GLU A 33 15.46 -12.33 18.68
C GLU A 33 16.68 -11.98 17.81
N ILE A 34 16.66 -10.81 17.20
CA ILE A 34 17.86 -10.24 16.57
C ILE A 34 18.78 -9.81 17.71
N ASN A 35 19.81 -10.62 17.98
CA ASN A 35 20.82 -10.32 19.00
C ASN A 35 21.70 -9.15 18.54
N LEU A 36 21.26 -7.92 18.83
CA LEU A 36 21.90 -6.66 18.45
C LEU A 36 23.28 -6.45 19.09
N ALA A 37 23.72 -7.34 19.98
CA ALA A 37 24.97 -7.21 20.72
C ALA A 37 26.23 -7.66 19.93
N ASP A 38 26.08 -8.31 18.77
CA ASP A 38 27.23 -8.87 18.00
C ASP A 38 27.72 -7.96 16.86
N TYR A 39 27.04 -6.83 16.59
CA TYR A 39 27.42 -5.90 15.52
C TYR A 39 27.61 -4.48 16.08
N GLY A 40 28.83 -4.17 16.54
CA GLY A 40 29.27 -2.78 16.59
C GLY A 40 30.27 -2.42 17.69
N ASP A 41 31.56 -2.67 17.45
CA ASP A 41 32.65 -1.99 18.17
C ASP A 41 33.42 -0.98 17.31
N ASP A 42 33.02 -0.78 16.04
CA ASP A 42 33.66 0.19 15.15
C ASP A 42 32.92 1.54 15.17
N PRO A 43 33.57 2.64 15.62
CA PRO A 43 32.92 3.94 15.80
C PRO A 43 32.47 4.59 14.47
N ALA A 44 33.01 4.13 13.34
CA ALA A 44 32.62 4.60 12.01
C ALA A 44 31.23 4.07 11.59
N ASP A 45 30.87 2.86 12.00
CA ASP A 45 29.60 2.22 11.64
C ASP A 45 28.42 2.80 12.44
N LEU A 46 28.66 3.16 13.70
CA LEU A 46 27.70 3.88 14.54
C LEU A 46 27.34 5.26 13.95
N GLN A 47 28.31 5.94 13.36
CA GLN A 47 28.09 7.25 12.72
C GLN A 47 27.34 7.11 11.39
N MET A 48 27.67 6.09 10.58
CA MET A 48 26.88 5.76 9.39
C MET A 48 25.44 5.36 9.73
N LEU A 49 25.22 4.57 10.78
CA LEU A 49 23.87 4.18 11.21
C LEU A 49 23.04 5.37 11.70
N GLN A 50 23.65 6.35 12.38
CA GLN A 50 22.96 7.58 12.78
C GLN A 50 22.62 8.49 11.58
N ASP A 51 23.48 8.54 10.57
CA ASP A 51 23.22 9.30 9.33
C ASP A 51 22.21 8.59 8.42
N VAL A 52 22.22 7.25 8.41
CA VAL A 52 21.21 6.43 7.74
C VAL A 52 19.86 6.56 8.46
N GLY A 53 19.81 6.47 9.79
CA GLY A 53 18.58 6.57 10.58
C GLY A 53 17.87 7.94 10.49
N LYS A 54 18.62 9.02 10.23
CA LYS A 54 18.02 10.34 9.95
C LYS A 54 17.47 10.46 8.51
N ARG A 55 17.85 9.54 7.61
CA ARG A 55 17.40 9.51 6.20
C ARG A 55 16.48 8.34 5.88
N SER A 56 16.46 7.29 6.69
CA SER A 56 15.61 6.11 6.53
C SER A 56 14.39 6.24 7.42
N SER A 57 13.34 6.84 6.88
CA SER A 57 11.99 6.43 7.27
C SER A 57 11.92 4.91 7.09
N LEU A 58 11.94 4.16 8.19
CA LEU A 58 11.78 2.71 8.28
C LEU A 58 10.36 2.24 7.86
N ILE A 59 9.76 2.90 6.87
CA ILE A 59 8.39 2.68 6.35
C ILE A 59 8.46 2.11 4.91
N TYR A 60 9.54 1.40 4.54
CA TYR A 60 9.84 1.06 3.14
C TYR A 60 10.34 -0.37 2.91
N VAL A 61 9.55 -1.40 3.20
CA VAL A 61 9.86 -2.74 2.64
C VAL A 61 8.70 -3.46 1.95
N PHE A 62 7.43 -3.09 2.16
CA PHE A 62 6.31 -3.80 1.49
C PHE A 62 5.29 -2.95 0.72
N ARG A 63 5.34 -1.62 0.79
CA ARG A 63 4.53 -0.81 -0.13
C ARG A 63 5.28 -0.73 -1.46
N ARG A 64 4.76 -1.42 -2.48
CA ARG A 64 5.11 -1.18 -3.90
C ARG A 64 5.27 0.33 -4.08
N ALA A 65 6.48 0.78 -4.38
CA ALA A 65 6.76 2.20 -4.52
C ALA A 65 5.83 2.74 -5.60
N CYS A 66 4.91 3.64 -5.22
CA CYS A 66 4.01 4.24 -6.18
C CYS A 66 4.83 4.99 -7.25
N ILE A 67 4.32 5.02 -8.48
CA ILE A 67 4.97 5.69 -9.59
C ILE A 67 4.84 7.20 -9.36
N ARG A 68 5.98 7.88 -9.28
CA ARG A 68 6.04 9.34 -9.13
C ARG A 68 5.41 10.03 -10.35
N ARG A 69 5.01 11.29 -10.18
CA ARG A 69 4.46 12.12 -11.27
C ARG A 69 5.43 12.14 -12.45
N GLY A 70 4.93 11.94 -13.67
CA GLY A 70 5.73 11.86 -14.89
C GLY A 70 6.44 10.52 -15.12
N GLY A 71 6.38 9.57 -14.16
CA GLY A 71 6.91 8.22 -14.33
C GLY A 71 6.03 7.34 -15.22
N ASN A 72 6.61 6.25 -15.73
CA ASN A 72 5.93 5.32 -16.62
C ASN A 72 4.92 4.44 -15.87
N CYS A 73 3.69 4.35 -16.37
CA CYS A 73 2.61 3.54 -15.83
C CYS A 73 1.98 2.55 -16.84
N ASP A 74 2.68 2.23 -17.95
CA ASP A 74 2.18 1.33 -19.02
C ASP A 74 1.58 0.01 -18.49
N HIS A 75 2.28 -0.66 -17.57
CA HIS A 75 1.83 -1.95 -17.01
C HIS A 75 1.06 -1.83 -15.68
N ARG A 76 0.96 -0.62 -15.13
CA ARG A 76 0.46 -0.35 -13.77
C ARG A 76 -0.29 0.99 -13.70
N PRO A 77 -1.47 1.09 -14.34
CA PRO A 77 -2.21 2.35 -14.41
C PRO A 77 -2.73 2.84 -13.04
N GLY A 78 -2.83 1.95 -12.05
CA GLY A 78 -3.32 2.26 -10.70
C GLY A 78 -2.25 2.59 -9.65
N ASP A 79 -0.96 2.36 -9.94
CA ASP A 79 0.12 2.53 -8.96
C ASP A 79 0.65 3.98 -8.88
N CYS A 80 -0.02 4.95 -9.50
CA CYS A 80 0.38 6.35 -9.53
C CYS A 80 0.21 7.05 -8.15
N CYS A 81 1.26 7.74 -7.66
CA CYS A 81 1.23 8.36 -6.33
C CYS A 81 0.21 9.51 -6.18
N HIS A 82 -0.25 9.80 -4.96
CA HIS A 82 -1.10 10.97 -4.63
C HIS A 82 -2.37 11.03 -5.50
N SER A 83 -3.00 9.87 -5.70
CA SER A 83 -4.14 9.69 -6.59
C SER A 83 -3.91 10.34 -7.96
N SER A 84 -2.71 10.20 -8.56
CA SER A 84 -2.53 10.64 -9.94
C SER A 84 -3.19 9.65 -10.91
N SER A 85 -3.57 10.16 -12.07
CA SER A 85 -4.16 9.33 -13.13
C SER A 85 -3.08 8.99 -14.16
N CYS A 86 -2.99 7.71 -14.51
CA CYS A 86 -2.17 7.27 -15.62
C CYS A 86 -2.81 7.73 -16.94
N ARG A 87 -2.08 8.48 -17.76
CA ARG A 87 -2.55 8.98 -19.05
C ARG A 87 -1.61 8.54 -20.16
N CYS A 88 -2.17 7.94 -21.20
CA CYS A 88 -1.45 7.44 -22.36
C CYS A 88 -1.76 8.29 -23.59
N ASN A 89 -0.96 8.11 -24.62
CA ASN A 89 -1.17 8.70 -25.94
C ASN A 89 -2.46 8.13 -26.58
N LEU A 90 -2.91 8.70 -27.70
CA LEU A 90 -4.03 8.15 -28.48
C LEU A 90 -3.78 6.72 -28.98
N TRP A 91 -2.52 6.32 -29.07
CA TRP A 91 -2.09 4.97 -29.45
C TRP A 91 -1.98 4.00 -28.27
N GLY A 92 -2.33 4.42 -27.04
CA GLY A 92 -2.25 3.58 -25.84
C GLY A 92 -0.83 3.28 -25.34
N SER A 93 0.18 3.98 -25.85
CA SER A 93 1.59 3.84 -25.47
C SER A 93 2.10 5.08 -24.71
N ASN A 94 3.28 4.97 -24.08
CA ASN A 94 3.95 6.06 -23.34
C ASN A 94 3.08 6.63 -22.22
N CYS A 95 2.50 5.74 -21.41
CA CYS A 95 1.62 6.11 -20.33
C CYS A 95 2.40 6.75 -19.17
N ARG A 96 1.92 7.92 -18.69
CA ARG A 96 2.56 8.63 -17.58
C ARG A 96 1.59 9.05 -16.49
N CYS A 97 2.05 9.02 -15.25
CA CYS A 97 1.27 9.51 -14.11
C CYS A 97 1.15 11.05 -14.15
N GLN A 98 -0.05 11.56 -14.39
CA GLN A 98 -0.35 12.99 -14.43
C GLN A 98 -1.28 13.44 -13.30
N ARG A 99 -1.30 14.74 -12.99
CA ARG A 99 -2.28 15.31 -12.03
C ARG A 99 -3.69 15.02 -12.53
N MET A 100 -4.58 14.67 -11.60
CA MET A 100 -6.02 14.76 -11.83
C MET A 100 -6.33 16.16 -12.34
N GLY A 101 -7.07 16.25 -13.45
CA GLY A 101 -7.48 17.53 -14.02
C GLY A 101 -8.37 18.30 -13.04
N LEU A 102 -8.43 19.63 -13.19
CA LEU A 102 -9.26 20.50 -12.33
C LEU A 102 -10.72 20.03 -12.25
N PHE A 103 -11.25 19.47 -13.34
CA PHE A 103 -12.63 19.01 -13.44
C PHE A 103 -12.89 17.59 -12.89
N GLN A 104 -11.88 16.87 -12.41
CA GLN A 104 -12.08 15.53 -11.82
C GLN A 104 -12.48 15.58 -10.32
N LYS A 105 -12.53 16.77 -9.72
CA LYS A 105 -12.87 16.96 -8.29
C LYS A 105 -14.32 17.37 -8.04
N TRP A 106 -15.05 17.75 -9.09
CA TRP A 106 -16.43 18.22 -9.03
C TRP A 106 -17.27 17.30 -9.93
N GLY A 107 -17.62 16.15 -9.40
CA GLY A 107 -18.55 15.19 -10.00
C GLY A 107 -19.58 14.80 -8.95
#